data_AF-A0A9W7BBV2-F1
#
_entry.id   AF-A0A9W7BBV2-F1
#
_cell.length_a   1.000
_cell.length_b   1.000
_cell.length_c   1.000
_cell.angle_alpha   90.00
_cell.angle_beta   90.00
_cell.angle_gamma   90.00
#
_symmetry.space_group_name_H-M   'P 1'
#
loop_
_entity.id
_entity.type
_entity.pdbx_description
1 polymer ?
#
loop_
_entity_poly.entity_id
_entity_poly.type
_entity_poly.pdbx_seq_one_letter_code
_entity_poly.pdbx_strand_id
1 'polypeptide(L)'
;MNTIPPPSPLIQPSLSPLGGPPTPSFLDITQWETYDWSPSPSLSIDENYLDLCMMLMRTSIALQGFMGCLLVKGEPPSYTRTSYFSQILTCSINTPFFTSFNSEVHAEINSISAAARSNINVNGSTAYISMPPCKNCFMSLKMAGVGRIVSRNRLCETITDYLTKVNTITYLDIPDTDISRERRLKIVEVTGRGVTATKEKIQEERKKRKIMKEEERERKRGNRERREKEKEEREKEKGEGEIKE
;
A
#
# COMPACT_ATOMS: atom_id res chain seq x y z
N MET A 1 17.22 -44.77 14.34
CA MET A 1 16.75 -43.70 13.44
C MET A 1 16.72 -42.42 14.26
N ASN A 2 17.73 -41.56 14.11
CA ASN A 2 17.80 -40.30 14.85
C ASN A 2 16.80 -39.32 14.22
N THR A 3 15.68 -39.09 14.91
CA THR A 3 14.71 -38.07 14.54
C THR A 3 15.31 -36.70 14.85
N ILE A 4 15.62 -35.93 13.81
CA ILE A 4 16.03 -34.54 13.94
C ILE A 4 14.84 -33.77 14.52
N PRO A 5 14.99 -33.06 15.65
CA PRO A 5 13.91 -32.25 16.20
C PRO A 5 13.52 -31.15 15.21
N PRO A 6 12.23 -30.78 15.13
CA PRO A 6 11.80 -29.69 14.27
C PRO A 6 12.57 -28.42 14.62
N PRO A 7 13.02 -27.64 13.63
CA PRO A 7 13.73 -26.40 13.90
C PRO A 7 12.86 -25.49 14.76
N SER A 8 13.44 -24.94 15.84
CA SER A 8 12.78 -23.93 16.66
C SER A 8 12.19 -22.84 15.78
N PRO A 9 10.96 -22.36 16.05
CA PRO A 9 10.37 -21.28 15.26
C PRO A 9 11.34 -20.10 15.27
N LEU A 10 11.85 -19.75 14.09
CA LEU A 10 12.74 -18.61 13.92
C LEU A 10 12.04 -17.40 14.51
N ILE A 11 12.61 -16.82 15.57
CA ILE A 11 12.14 -15.56 16.15
C ILE A 11 12.19 -14.55 15.01
N GLN A 12 11.02 -14.19 14.51
CA GLN A 12 10.89 -13.36 13.35
C GLN A 12 11.32 -11.93 13.72
N PRO A 13 12.34 -11.35 13.06
CA PRO A 13 12.76 -9.98 13.35
C PRO A 13 11.57 -9.02 13.11
N SER A 14 11.39 -8.06 14.01
CA SER A 14 10.33 -7.06 13.87
C SER A 14 10.63 -6.19 12.65
N LEU A 15 9.60 -5.92 11.84
CA LEU A 15 9.70 -5.04 10.68
C LEU A 15 9.70 -3.56 11.09
N SER A 16 10.35 -3.22 12.20
CA SER A 16 10.39 -1.85 12.68
C SER A 16 11.18 -1.00 11.69
N PRO A 17 10.61 0.08 11.11
CA PRO A 17 11.39 1.03 10.34
C PRO A 17 12.45 1.64 11.25
N LEU A 18 13.64 1.90 10.69
CA LEU A 18 14.75 2.53 11.43
C LEU A 18 14.27 3.79 12.17
N GLY A 19 14.25 3.72 13.51
CA GLY A 19 13.93 4.84 14.40
C GLY A 19 12.44 5.13 14.65
N GLY A 20 11.52 4.26 14.20
CA GLY A 20 10.08 4.41 14.44
C GLY A 20 9.54 3.53 15.59
N PRO A 21 8.30 3.79 16.07
CA PRO A 21 7.61 2.85 16.95
C PRO A 21 7.45 1.48 16.26
N PRO A 22 7.35 0.37 17.02
CA PRO A 22 7.15 -0.95 16.43
C PRO A 22 5.90 -0.94 15.54
N THR A 23 6.06 -1.40 14.30
CA THR A 23 4.95 -1.49 13.36
C THR A 23 3.95 -2.53 13.86
N PRO A 24 2.65 -2.23 13.93
CA PRO A 24 1.65 -3.22 14.31
C PRO A 24 1.71 -4.44 13.39
N SER A 25 1.28 -5.60 13.89
CA SER A 25 1.29 -6.83 13.08
C SER A 25 0.44 -6.67 11.83
N PHE A 26 0.99 -7.01 10.66
CA PHE A 26 0.21 -7.05 9.41
C PHE A 26 -0.82 -8.18 9.37
N LEU A 27 -0.86 -9.06 10.37
CA LEU A 27 -1.79 -10.19 10.46
C LEU A 27 -2.99 -9.90 11.36
N ASP A 28 -2.94 -8.82 12.14
CA ASP A 28 -3.94 -8.54 13.16
C ASP A 28 -4.37 -7.08 13.07
N ILE A 29 -5.49 -6.86 12.38
CA ILE A 29 -6.07 -5.55 12.19
C ILE A 29 -6.50 -4.89 13.51
N THR A 30 -6.70 -5.64 14.59
CA THR A 30 -7.09 -5.06 15.88
C THR A 30 -5.97 -4.25 16.53
N GLN A 31 -4.72 -4.48 16.12
CA GLN A 31 -3.55 -3.71 16.53
C GLN A 31 -3.43 -2.37 15.77
N TRP A 32 -4.25 -2.16 14.73
CA TRP A 32 -4.25 -0.96 13.92
C TRP A 32 -5.32 0.03 14.37
N GLU A 33 -4.97 1.31 14.35
CA GLU A 33 -5.95 2.38 14.58
C GLU A 33 -6.94 2.41 13.42
N THR A 34 -8.18 2.05 13.74
CA THR A 34 -9.31 1.98 12.80
C THR A 34 -10.42 2.96 13.16
N TYR A 35 -10.20 3.86 14.14
CA TYR A 35 -11.13 4.94 14.52
C TYR A 35 -12.54 4.45 14.84
N ASP A 36 -12.65 3.33 15.57
CA ASP A 36 -13.92 2.67 15.89
C ASP A 36 -14.82 2.42 14.66
N TRP A 37 -14.19 2.20 13.51
CA TRP A 37 -14.89 1.89 12.27
C TRP A 37 -15.83 0.70 12.45
N SER A 38 -17.04 0.85 11.92
CA SER A 38 -18.05 -0.19 11.85
C SER A 38 -18.65 -0.24 10.44
N PRO A 39 -19.01 -1.44 9.95
CA PRO A 39 -19.59 -1.59 8.64
C PRO A 39 -20.99 -0.96 8.58
N SER A 40 -21.35 -0.40 7.43
CA SER A 40 -22.70 0.09 7.15
C SER A 40 -23.52 -0.99 6.44
N PRO A 41 -24.71 -1.34 6.93
CA PRO A 41 -25.65 -2.19 6.19
C PRO A 41 -26.10 -1.58 4.85
N SER A 42 -26.02 -0.24 4.73
CA SER A 42 -26.36 0.50 3.51
C SER A 42 -25.31 0.42 2.40
N LEU A 43 -24.12 -0.09 2.71
CA LEU A 43 -23.00 -0.22 1.77
C LEU A 43 -22.81 -1.68 1.40
N SER A 44 -22.33 -1.93 0.19
CA SER A 44 -21.88 -3.25 -0.22
C SER A 44 -20.70 -3.74 0.64
N ILE A 45 -20.44 -5.04 0.63
CA ILE A 45 -19.27 -5.63 1.31
C ILE A 45 -17.98 -4.98 0.82
N ASP A 46 -17.88 -4.73 -0.49
CA ASP A 46 -16.70 -4.13 -1.12
C ASP A 46 -16.48 -2.67 -0.69
N GLU A 47 -17.55 -1.88 -0.67
CA GLU A 47 -17.50 -0.51 -0.17
C GLU A 47 -17.08 -0.46 1.30
N ASN A 48 -17.60 -1.37 2.13
CA ASN A 48 -17.22 -1.46 3.54
C ASN A 48 -15.73 -1.80 3.71
N TYR A 49 -15.19 -2.78 2.97
CA TYR A 49 -13.76 -3.10 3.04
C TYR A 49 -12.88 -1.98 2.48
N LEU A 50 -13.29 -1.30 1.41
CA LEU A 50 -12.60 -0.10 0.95
C LEU A 50 -12.62 1.00 2.00
N ASP A 51 -13.75 1.22 2.67
CA ASP A 51 -13.89 2.22 3.72
C ASP A 51 -12.94 1.94 4.90
N LEU A 52 -12.86 0.67 5.32
CA LEU A 52 -11.90 0.20 6.32
C LEU A 52 -10.45 0.38 5.85
N CYS A 53 -10.13 0.05 4.60
CA CYS A 53 -8.81 0.29 4.01
C CYS A 53 -8.44 1.78 4.05
N MET A 54 -9.42 2.66 3.84
CA MET A 54 -9.26 4.11 3.91
C MET A 54 -9.06 4.63 5.33
N MET A 55 -9.58 3.92 6.35
CA MET A 55 -9.26 4.20 7.76
C MET A 55 -7.83 3.77 8.08
N LEU A 56 -7.47 2.54 7.71
CA LEU A 56 -6.15 1.95 7.96
C LEU A 56 -5.01 2.84 7.45
N MET A 57 -5.08 3.28 6.19
CA MET A 57 -4.00 4.05 5.55
C MET A 57 -3.72 5.40 6.21
N ARG A 58 -4.64 5.94 7.04
CA ARG A 58 -4.44 7.24 7.73
C ARG A 58 -3.31 7.19 8.75
N THR A 59 -2.94 5.98 9.19
CA THR A 59 -1.82 5.73 10.10
C THR A 59 -0.46 5.76 9.39
N SER A 60 -0.43 5.76 8.05
CA SER A 60 0.82 5.79 7.30
C SER A 60 1.55 7.13 7.45
N ILE A 61 2.88 7.06 7.52
CA ILE A 61 3.78 8.22 7.65
C ILE A 61 4.61 8.47 6.38
N ALA A 62 4.32 7.74 5.31
CA ALA A 62 5.01 7.83 4.03
C ALA A 62 5.01 9.23 3.40
N LEU A 63 6.05 9.53 2.61
CA LEU A 63 6.10 10.74 1.82
C LEU A 63 5.24 10.59 0.58
N GLN A 64 5.45 9.53 -0.20
CA GLN A 64 5.01 9.47 -1.60
C GLN A 64 3.48 9.44 -1.73
N GLY A 65 2.80 8.91 -0.74
CA GLY A 65 1.36 8.91 -0.57
C GLY A 65 1.00 7.92 0.52
N PHE A 66 -0.18 8.05 1.11
CA PHE A 66 -0.66 7.04 2.05
C PHE A 66 -1.24 5.89 1.24
N MET A 67 -0.78 4.67 1.49
CA MET A 67 -1.24 3.48 0.81
C MET A 67 -1.66 2.46 1.85
N GLY A 68 -2.80 1.81 1.62
CA GLY A 68 -3.30 0.70 2.43
C GLY A 68 -3.71 -0.47 1.54
N CYS A 69 -3.54 -1.68 2.07
CA CYS A 69 -3.97 -2.91 1.43
C CYS A 69 -4.56 -3.87 2.46
N LEU A 70 -5.75 -4.42 2.16
CA LEU A 70 -6.35 -5.53 2.88
C LEU A 70 -6.46 -6.73 1.95
N LEU A 71 -5.98 -7.90 2.39
CA LEU A 71 -6.28 -9.17 1.75
C LEU A 71 -7.39 -9.85 2.53
N VAL A 72 -8.48 -10.20 1.84
CA VAL A 72 -9.68 -10.77 2.43
C VAL A 72 -10.03 -12.06 1.72
N LYS A 73 -10.49 -13.06 2.46
CA LYS A 73 -10.95 -14.32 1.88
C LYS A 73 -12.24 -14.77 2.57
N GLY A 74 -13.30 -14.88 1.78
CA GLY A 74 -14.64 -15.14 2.26
C GLY A 74 -15.50 -13.88 2.33
N GLU A 75 -16.73 -14.05 2.81
CA GLU A 75 -17.68 -12.98 3.03
C GLU A 75 -18.00 -12.89 4.52
N PRO A 76 -18.16 -11.68 5.07
CA PRO A 76 -18.45 -11.52 6.49
C PRO A 76 -19.83 -12.12 6.82
N PRO A 77 -19.95 -13.01 7.82
CA PRO A 77 -21.23 -13.61 8.20
C PRO A 77 -22.26 -12.61 8.76
N SER A 78 -21.85 -11.40 9.18
CA SER A 78 -22.75 -10.36 9.67
C SER A 78 -22.17 -8.95 9.46
N TYR A 79 -23.03 -7.93 9.52
CA TYR A 79 -22.63 -6.52 9.52
C TYR A 79 -22.10 -6.07 10.89
N THR A 80 -21.06 -6.75 11.39
CA THR A 80 -20.37 -6.40 12.63
C THR A 80 -18.87 -6.23 12.37
N ARG A 81 -18.22 -5.38 13.16
CA ARG A 81 -16.77 -5.12 13.05
C ARG A 81 -15.96 -6.40 13.15
N THR A 82 -16.24 -7.22 14.16
CA THR A 82 -15.57 -8.51 14.38
C THR A 82 -15.74 -9.46 13.20
N SER A 83 -16.93 -9.51 12.61
CA SER A 83 -17.21 -10.35 11.45
C SER A 83 -16.39 -9.94 10.23
N TYR A 84 -16.30 -8.64 9.93
CA TYR A 84 -15.45 -8.14 8.85
C TYR A 84 -13.98 -8.44 9.10
N PHE A 85 -13.51 -8.20 10.33
CA PHE A 85 -12.11 -8.41 10.71
C PHE A 85 -11.70 -9.88 10.62
N SER A 86 -12.60 -10.80 10.96
CA SER A 86 -12.33 -12.25 10.90
C SER A 86 -12.05 -12.79 9.50
N GLN A 87 -12.37 -12.04 8.44
CA GLN A 87 -12.11 -12.45 7.05
C GLN A 87 -10.84 -11.82 6.47
N ILE A 88 -10.20 -10.92 7.21
CA ILE A 88 -8.97 -10.27 6.80
C ILE A 88 -7.80 -11.21 7.07
N LEU A 89 -7.11 -11.62 6.01
CA LEU A 89 -5.90 -12.41 6.08
C LEU A 89 -4.70 -11.56 6.49
N THR A 90 -4.59 -10.38 5.87
CA THR A 90 -3.53 -9.41 6.16
C THR A 90 -4.03 -7.99 5.97
N CYS A 91 -3.53 -7.07 6.78
CA CYS A 91 -3.74 -5.63 6.65
C CYS A 91 -2.37 -4.93 6.69
N SER A 92 -2.10 -4.04 5.74
CA SER A 92 -0.82 -3.34 5.73
C SER A 92 -0.94 -1.94 5.15
N ILE A 93 0.08 -1.15 5.47
CA ILE A 93 0.34 0.17 4.89
C ILE A 93 1.68 0.16 4.19
N ASN A 94 1.97 1.18 3.39
CA ASN A 94 3.33 1.37 2.89
C ASN A 94 4.29 1.72 4.03
N THR A 95 5.49 1.16 3.97
CA THR A 95 6.53 1.31 4.99
C THR A 95 7.83 1.82 4.39
N PRO A 96 8.50 2.81 5.01
CA PRO A 96 9.85 3.20 4.61
C PRO A 96 10.84 2.08 4.91
N PHE A 97 11.76 1.79 4.00
CA PHE A 97 12.74 0.72 4.17
C PHE A 97 14.16 1.24 4.43
N PHE A 98 14.75 1.94 3.45
CA PHE A 98 16.15 2.38 3.55
C PHE A 98 16.33 3.71 4.26
N THR A 99 15.40 4.64 4.09
CA THR A 99 15.39 5.92 4.81
C THR A 99 13.98 6.19 5.30
N SER A 100 13.84 7.02 6.34
CA SER A 100 12.54 7.31 6.99
C SER A 100 11.44 7.81 6.03
N PHE A 101 11.82 8.20 4.82
CA PHE A 101 11.00 8.97 3.89
C PHE A 101 11.19 8.59 2.41
N ASN A 102 12.09 7.65 2.09
CA ASN A 102 12.38 7.23 0.72
C ASN A 102 12.59 5.71 0.66
N SER A 103 12.37 5.13 -0.52
CA SER A 103 12.38 3.69 -0.74
C SER A 103 11.31 2.97 0.09
N GLU A 104 10.05 3.26 -0.22
CA GLU A 104 8.90 2.68 0.46
C GLU A 104 8.57 1.30 -0.15
N VAL A 105 8.33 0.32 0.72
CA VAL A 105 7.66 -0.91 0.32
C VAL A 105 6.17 -0.61 0.23
N HIS A 106 5.59 -0.91 -0.92
CA HIS A 106 4.16 -0.72 -1.17
C HIS A 106 3.31 -1.61 -0.25
N ALA A 107 2.11 -1.15 0.10
CA ALA A 107 1.21 -1.90 0.97
C ALA A 107 0.89 -3.29 0.39
N GLU A 108 0.68 -3.39 -0.92
CA GLU A 108 0.41 -4.65 -1.61
C GLU A 108 1.51 -5.69 -1.38
N ILE A 109 2.77 -5.25 -1.45
CA ILE A 109 3.94 -6.11 -1.24
C ILE A 109 4.08 -6.48 0.23
N ASN A 110 3.82 -5.54 1.15
CA ASN A 110 3.81 -5.82 2.58
C ASN A 110 2.75 -6.87 2.93
N SER A 111 1.54 -6.76 2.39
CA SER A 111 0.46 -7.75 2.60
C SER A 111 0.84 -9.15 2.11
N ILE A 112 1.32 -9.28 0.87
CA ILE A 112 1.75 -10.59 0.33
C ILE A 112 2.91 -11.15 1.14
N SER A 113 3.89 -10.32 1.50
CA SER A 113 5.07 -10.74 2.26
C SER A 113 4.70 -11.20 3.66
N ALA A 114 3.77 -10.51 4.33
CA ALA A 114 3.24 -10.91 5.63
C ALA A 114 2.55 -12.27 5.54
N ALA A 115 1.68 -12.46 4.55
CA ALA A 115 1.01 -13.73 4.34
C ALA A 115 2.00 -14.88 4.09
N ALA A 116 2.99 -14.65 3.23
CA ALA A 116 4.02 -15.64 2.91
C ALA A 116 4.85 -16.03 4.14
N ARG A 117 5.29 -15.05 4.95
CA ARG A 117 6.05 -15.28 6.19
C ARG A 117 5.27 -16.05 7.25
N SER A 118 3.95 -16.01 7.18
CA SER A 118 3.05 -16.62 8.15
C SER A 118 2.34 -17.86 7.61
N ASN A 119 2.75 -18.35 6.44
CA ASN A 119 2.18 -19.52 5.78
C ASN A 119 0.65 -19.40 5.54
N ILE A 120 0.19 -18.19 5.22
CA ILE A 120 -1.22 -17.91 4.93
C ILE A 120 -1.45 -18.01 3.42
N ASN A 121 -2.41 -18.86 3.04
CA ASN A 121 -2.76 -19.06 1.63
C ASN A 121 -3.67 -17.94 1.10
N VAL A 122 -3.08 -17.04 0.30
CA VAL A 122 -3.78 -15.92 -0.34
C VAL A 122 -4.40 -16.27 -1.70
N ASN A 123 -4.27 -17.51 -2.17
CA ASN A 123 -4.86 -17.93 -3.43
C ASN A 123 -6.40 -17.80 -3.38
N GLY A 124 -6.97 -17.19 -4.41
CA GLY A 124 -8.41 -16.87 -4.51
C GLY A 124 -8.88 -15.74 -3.60
N SER A 125 -7.98 -15.00 -2.93
CA SER A 125 -8.36 -13.85 -2.10
C SER A 125 -8.73 -12.62 -2.93
N THR A 126 -9.38 -11.67 -2.26
CA THR A 126 -9.69 -10.34 -2.76
C THR A 126 -8.76 -9.32 -2.10
N ALA A 127 -8.09 -8.49 -2.90
CA ALA A 127 -7.29 -7.38 -2.42
C ALA A 127 -8.06 -6.05 -2.51
N TYR A 128 -8.32 -5.43 -1.36
CA TYR A 128 -8.84 -4.07 -1.28
C TYR A 128 -7.69 -3.10 -1.11
N ILE A 129 -7.53 -2.16 -2.04
CA ILE A 129 -6.35 -1.29 -2.11
C ILE A 129 -6.80 0.16 -2.22
N SER A 130 -6.23 1.04 -1.39
CA SER A 130 -6.62 2.45 -1.32
C SER A 130 -6.42 3.24 -2.62
N MET A 131 -5.47 2.79 -3.44
CA MET A 131 -5.09 3.34 -4.75
C MET A 131 -4.70 2.16 -5.67
N PRO A 132 -4.91 2.24 -6.99
CA PRO A 132 -4.64 1.13 -7.89
C PRO A 132 -3.17 0.69 -7.84
N PRO A 133 -2.91 -0.63 -7.90
CA PRO A 133 -1.56 -1.14 -7.79
C PRO A 133 -0.70 -0.72 -8.99
N CYS A 134 0.58 -0.49 -8.74
CA CYS A 134 1.55 -0.30 -9.83
C CYS A 134 1.77 -1.62 -10.60
N LYS A 135 2.44 -1.56 -11.76
CA LYS A 135 2.72 -2.75 -12.59
C LYS A 135 3.36 -3.89 -11.78
N ASN A 136 4.35 -3.58 -10.95
CA ASN A 136 5.05 -4.59 -10.15
C ASN A 136 4.17 -5.19 -9.04
N CYS A 137 3.37 -4.35 -8.36
CA CYS A 137 2.44 -4.82 -7.33
C CYS A 137 1.32 -5.67 -7.94
N PHE A 138 0.78 -5.26 -9.09
CA PHE A 138 -0.22 -6.03 -9.82
C PHE A 138 0.32 -7.41 -10.23
N MET A 139 1.52 -7.47 -10.82
CA MET A 139 2.17 -8.74 -11.17
C MET A 139 2.35 -9.62 -9.93
N SER A 140 2.79 -9.04 -8.82
CA SER A 140 3.01 -9.77 -7.56
C SER A 140 1.70 -10.32 -6.98
N LEU A 141 0.63 -9.51 -6.92
CA LEU A 141 -0.69 -9.95 -6.49
C LEU A 141 -1.20 -11.10 -7.36
N LYS A 142 -1.05 -10.97 -8.68
CA LYS A 142 -1.49 -12.00 -9.62
C LYS A 142 -0.73 -13.32 -9.42
N MET A 143 0.59 -13.26 -9.30
CA MET A 143 1.44 -14.45 -9.08
C MET A 143 1.21 -15.08 -7.70
N ALA A 144 0.85 -14.29 -6.69
CA ALA A 144 0.46 -14.80 -5.38
C ALA A 144 -0.89 -15.54 -5.40
N GLY A 145 -1.66 -15.46 -6.51
CA GLY A 145 -2.96 -16.11 -6.66
C GLY A 145 -4.14 -15.25 -6.23
N VAL A 146 -3.97 -13.93 -6.07
CA VAL A 146 -5.10 -13.02 -5.82
C VAL A 146 -6.06 -13.09 -7.02
N GLY A 147 -7.34 -13.35 -6.74
CA GLY A 147 -8.38 -13.55 -7.75
C GLY A 147 -9.16 -12.28 -8.08
N ARG A 148 -9.26 -11.36 -7.12
CA ARG A 148 -9.99 -10.10 -7.30
C ARG A 148 -9.23 -8.93 -6.68
N ILE A 149 -9.21 -7.79 -7.36
CA ILE A 149 -8.66 -6.53 -6.86
C ILE A 149 -9.78 -5.50 -6.90
N VAL A 150 -9.95 -4.77 -5.80
CA VAL A 150 -10.95 -3.71 -5.67
C VAL A 150 -10.21 -2.43 -5.26
N SER A 151 -10.42 -1.34 -5.99
CA SER A 151 -9.86 -0.02 -5.66
C SER A 151 -10.82 1.09 -6.07
N ARG A 152 -10.48 2.33 -5.73
CA ARG A 152 -11.36 3.50 -5.91
C ARG A 152 -11.11 4.32 -7.16
N ASN A 153 -10.08 3.95 -7.90
CA ASN A 153 -9.66 4.66 -9.08
C ASN A 153 -9.48 3.67 -10.22
N ARG A 154 -9.54 4.20 -11.44
CA ARG A 154 -9.24 3.44 -12.64
C ARG A 154 -7.80 2.98 -12.64
N LEU A 155 -7.64 1.75 -13.08
CA LEU A 155 -6.35 1.13 -13.24
C LEU A 155 -5.66 1.66 -14.52
N CYS A 156 -4.33 1.60 -14.58
CA CYS A 156 -3.61 2.15 -15.72
C CYS A 156 -3.88 1.35 -17.00
N GLU A 157 -3.86 2.04 -18.15
CA GLU A 157 -4.21 1.49 -19.46
C GLU A 157 -3.46 0.19 -19.77
N THR A 158 -2.15 0.15 -19.53
CA THR A 158 -1.34 -1.06 -19.79
C THR A 158 -1.87 -2.31 -19.10
N ILE A 159 -2.31 -2.19 -17.84
CA ILE A 159 -2.79 -3.36 -17.09
C ILE A 159 -4.26 -3.61 -17.44
N THR A 160 -5.07 -2.58 -17.67
CA THR A 160 -6.44 -2.72 -18.17
C THR A 160 -6.46 -3.52 -19.49
N ASP A 161 -5.55 -3.22 -20.42
CA ASP A 161 -5.37 -3.95 -21.68
C ASP A 161 -4.95 -5.40 -21.49
N TYR A 162 -4.20 -5.70 -20.42
CA TYR A 162 -3.85 -7.06 -20.05
C TYR A 162 -5.07 -7.82 -19.51
N LEU A 163 -5.85 -7.18 -18.64
CA LEU A 163 -7.04 -7.77 -18.03
C LEU A 163 -8.09 -8.17 -19.08
N THR A 164 -8.32 -7.31 -20.07
CA THR A 164 -9.28 -7.57 -21.16
C THR A 164 -8.88 -8.77 -22.04
N LYS A 165 -7.57 -9.05 -22.15
CA LYS A 165 -7.05 -10.18 -22.95
C LYS A 165 -7.02 -11.49 -22.20
N VAL A 166 -6.62 -11.47 -20.93
CA VAL A 166 -6.28 -12.70 -20.18
C VAL A 166 -7.41 -13.15 -19.26
N ASN A 167 -8.31 -12.25 -18.81
CA ASN A 167 -9.48 -12.53 -17.97
C ASN A 167 -9.24 -13.51 -16.78
N THR A 168 -8.03 -13.52 -16.20
CA THR A 168 -7.67 -14.43 -15.10
C THR A 168 -7.73 -13.78 -13.72
N ILE A 169 -7.97 -12.47 -13.63
CA ILE A 169 -8.11 -11.74 -12.38
C ILE A 169 -9.15 -10.63 -12.59
N THR A 170 -10.05 -10.47 -11.64
CA THR A 170 -11.12 -9.48 -11.73
C THR A 170 -10.65 -8.17 -11.11
N TYR A 171 -10.86 -7.06 -11.81
CA TYR A 171 -10.67 -5.72 -11.25
C TYR A 171 -12.01 -4.99 -11.14
N LEU A 172 -12.28 -4.43 -9.96
CA LEU A 172 -13.48 -3.62 -9.71
C LEU A 172 -13.07 -2.22 -9.26
N ASP A 173 -13.56 -1.22 -9.99
CA ASP A 173 -13.41 0.20 -9.67
C ASP A 173 -14.68 0.70 -8.95
N ILE A 174 -14.54 1.07 -7.68
CA ILE A 174 -15.62 1.64 -6.86
C ILE A 174 -15.25 3.08 -6.51
N PRO A 175 -15.73 4.08 -7.27
CA PRO A 175 -15.30 5.46 -7.13
C PRO A 175 -15.63 6.02 -5.74
N ASP A 176 -14.76 6.91 -5.27
CA ASP A 176 -14.88 7.50 -3.94
C ASP A 176 -15.96 8.60 -3.91
N THR A 177 -17.17 8.26 -3.48
CA THR A 177 -18.29 9.22 -3.39
C THR A 177 -18.10 10.24 -2.26
N ASP A 178 -18.73 11.41 -2.40
CA ASP A 178 -18.73 12.44 -1.36
C ASP A 178 -19.39 11.95 -0.07
N ILE A 179 -20.43 11.13 -0.18
CA ILE A 179 -21.13 10.51 0.96
C ILE A 179 -20.17 9.61 1.74
N SER A 180 -19.43 8.73 1.05
CA SER A 180 -18.43 7.86 1.68
C SER A 180 -17.32 8.68 2.35
N ARG A 181 -16.89 9.78 1.73
CA ARG A 181 -15.88 10.68 2.31
C ARG A 181 -16.39 11.39 3.55
N GLU A 182 -17.61 11.90 3.52
CA GLU A 182 -18.22 12.60 4.66
C GLU A 182 -18.44 11.63 5.83
N ARG A 183 -18.92 10.41 5.57
CA ARG A 183 -19.04 9.34 6.58
C ARG A 183 -17.72 9.12 7.31
N ARG A 184 -16.62 8.95 6.57
CA ARG A 184 -15.28 8.75 7.14
C ARG A 184 -14.82 9.93 7.99
N LEU A 185 -15.10 11.15 7.55
CA LEU A 185 -14.76 12.35 8.32
C LEU A 185 -15.52 12.38 9.65
N LYS A 186 -16.82 12.05 9.64
CA LYS A 186 -17.65 11.95 10.85
C LYS A 186 -17.12 10.91 11.83
N ILE A 187 -16.73 9.73 11.35
CA ILE A 187 -16.13 8.68 12.20
C ILE A 187 -14.88 9.21 12.92
N VAL A 188 -13.97 9.84 12.18
CA VAL A 188 -12.73 10.38 12.74
C VAL A 188 -12.98 11.56 13.69
N GLU A 189 -14.01 12.36 13.44
CA GLU A 189 -14.39 13.49 14.30
C GLU A 189 -15.01 13.01 15.62
N VAL A 190 -15.96 12.07 15.55
CA VAL A 190 -16.69 11.52 16.70
C VAL A 190 -15.77 10.78 17.67
N THR A 191 -14.78 10.04 17.15
CA THR A 191 -13.84 9.30 18.01
C THR A 191 -12.94 10.23 18.83
N GLY A 192 -12.90 11.54 18.56
CA GLY A 192 -12.13 12.53 19.33
C GLY A 192 -10.60 12.35 19.28
N ARG A 193 -10.11 11.26 18.67
CA ARG A 193 -8.68 10.89 18.61
C ARG A 193 -7.93 11.54 17.43
N GLY A 194 -8.48 12.58 16.81
CA GLY A 194 -7.95 13.13 15.56
C GLY A 194 -7.99 14.64 15.35
N VAL A 195 -8.42 15.47 16.31
CA VAL A 195 -8.86 16.84 15.94
C VAL A 195 -7.92 17.99 16.32
N THR A 196 -7.10 17.92 17.37
CA THR A 196 -6.31 19.11 17.79
C THR A 196 -4.81 18.86 17.95
N ALA A 197 -4.36 18.01 18.87
CA ALA A 197 -2.92 17.80 19.10
C ALA A 197 -2.18 17.10 17.92
N THR A 198 -2.93 16.40 17.07
CA THR A 198 -2.39 15.65 15.92
C THR A 198 -2.46 16.44 14.62
N LYS A 199 -3.40 17.39 14.46
CA LYS A 199 -3.53 18.14 13.19
C LYS A 199 -2.31 19.03 12.93
N GLU A 200 -1.82 19.72 13.95
CA GLU A 200 -0.65 20.60 13.84
C GLU A 200 0.63 19.80 13.56
N LYS A 201 0.87 18.71 14.32
CA LYS A 201 2.00 17.80 14.05
C LYS A 201 1.91 17.15 12.67
N ILE A 202 0.74 16.65 12.28
CA ILE A 202 0.50 16.08 10.95
C ILE A 202 0.67 17.15 9.86
N GLN A 203 0.23 18.39 10.09
CA GLN A 203 0.34 19.49 9.13
C GLN A 203 1.76 20.01 9.01
N GLU A 204 2.51 20.08 10.10
CA GLU A 204 3.93 20.42 10.13
C GLU A 204 4.76 19.33 9.48
N GLU A 205 4.50 18.06 9.79
CA GLU A 205 5.09 16.94 9.05
C GLU A 205 4.75 17.08 7.57
N ARG A 206 3.47 17.21 7.18
CA ARG A 206 3.07 17.40 5.77
C ARG A 206 3.78 18.57 5.09
N LYS A 207 4.07 19.67 5.79
CA LYS A 207 4.88 20.78 5.27
C LYS A 207 6.33 20.36 5.05
N LYS A 208 6.98 19.74 6.05
CA LYS A 208 8.35 19.18 5.92
C LYS A 208 8.42 18.17 4.76
N ARG A 209 7.37 17.34 4.60
CA ARG A 209 7.23 16.36 3.51
C ARG A 209 7.12 17.01 2.13
N LYS A 210 6.39 18.13 2.01
CA LYS A 210 6.30 18.88 0.74
C LYS A 210 7.66 19.44 0.33
N ILE A 211 8.38 20.04 1.28
CA ILE A 211 9.74 20.56 1.06
C ILE A 211 10.68 19.43 0.60
N MET A 212 10.75 18.33 1.35
CA MET A 212 11.59 17.18 0.98
C MET A 212 11.23 16.58 -0.40
N LYS A 213 9.95 16.54 -0.77
CA LYS A 213 9.53 16.09 -2.12
C LYS A 213 10.01 17.01 -3.22
N GLU A 214 9.98 18.32 -2.98
CA GLU A 214 10.43 19.33 -3.93
C GLU A 214 11.94 19.23 -4.13
N GLU A 215 12.71 19.15 -3.03
CA GLU A 215 14.16 18.92 -3.06
C GLU A 215 14.52 17.61 -3.78
N GLU A 216 13.78 16.51 -3.55
CA GLU A 216 14.03 15.25 -4.26
C GLU A 216 13.75 15.36 -5.76
N ARG A 217 12.69 16.08 -6.15
CA ARG A 217 12.36 16.32 -7.56
C ARG A 217 13.43 17.15 -8.24
N GLU A 218 13.93 18.20 -7.57
CA GLU A 218 15.03 19.02 -8.06
C GLU A 218 16.31 18.19 -8.22
N ARG A 219 16.67 17.38 -7.23
CA ARG A 219 17.82 16.48 -7.31
C ARG A 219 17.70 15.48 -8.46
N LYS A 220 16.53 14.88 -8.66
CA LYS A 220 16.27 13.95 -9.78
C LYS A 220 16.36 14.66 -11.13
N ARG A 221 15.84 15.89 -11.22
CA ARG A 221 15.94 16.74 -12.41
C ARG A 221 17.41 17.08 -12.72
N GLY A 222 18.18 17.55 -11.75
CA GLY A 222 19.60 17.85 -11.92
C GLY A 222 20.42 16.62 -12.33
N ASN A 223 20.14 15.44 -11.75
CA ASN A 223 20.77 14.19 -12.17
C ASN A 223 20.41 13.78 -13.60
N ARG A 224 19.17 14.03 -14.04
CA ARG A 224 18.74 13.76 -15.41
C ARG A 224 19.43 14.71 -16.40
N GLU A 225 19.46 16.00 -16.11
CA GLU A 225 20.14 17.02 -16.93
C GLU A 225 21.65 16.71 -17.05
N ARG A 226 22.30 16.28 -15.96
CA ARG A 226 23.70 15.84 -15.99
C ARG A 226 23.92 14.62 -16.90
N ARG A 227 23.04 13.61 -16.81
CA ARG A 227 23.11 12.41 -17.67
C ARG A 227 22.86 12.74 -19.14
N GLU A 228 21.99 13.70 -19.44
CA GLU A 228 21.74 14.18 -20.79
C GLU A 228 22.99 14.90 -21.34
N LYS A 229 23.64 15.77 -20.57
CA LYS A 229 24.92 16.40 -20.95
C LYS A 229 26.05 15.39 -21.17
N GLU A 230 26.22 14.43 -20.26
CA GLU A 230 27.22 13.37 -20.40
C GLU A 230 26.97 12.49 -21.64
N LYS A 231 25.70 12.33 -22.04
CA LYS A 231 25.34 11.61 -23.27
C LYS A 231 25.66 12.44 -24.52
N GLU A 232 25.34 13.73 -24.52
CA GLU A 232 25.67 14.65 -25.62
C GLU A 232 27.19 14.78 -25.83
N GLU A 233 27.99 14.85 -24.75
CA GLU A 233 29.46 14.87 -24.82
C GLU A 233 30.00 13.58 -25.45
N ARG A 234 29.50 12.41 -25.02
CA ARG A 234 29.88 11.11 -25.61
C ARG A 234 29.48 10.96 -27.08
N GLU A 235 28.39 11.59 -27.50
CA GLU A 235 27.97 11.59 -28.91
C GLU A 235 28.86 12.51 -29.76
N LYS A 236 29.30 13.66 -29.23
CA LYS A 236 30.26 14.55 -29.90
C LYS A 236 31.64 13.91 -30.06
N GLU A 237 32.16 13.25 -29.02
CA GLU A 237 33.45 12.55 -29.10
C GLU A 237 33.45 11.42 -30.14
N LYS A 238 32.31 10.72 -30.32
CA LYS A 238 32.17 9.68 -31.35
C LYS A 238 32.12 10.26 -32.76
N GLY A 239 31.45 11.40 -32.96
CA GLY A 239 31.40 12.08 -34.25
C GLY A 239 32.74 12.68 -34.69
N GLU A 240 33.58 13.13 -33.76
CA GLU A 240 34.93 13.64 -34.07
C GLU A 240 35.94 12.54 -34.37
N GLY A 241 35.72 11.31 -33.90
CA GLY A 241 36.52 10.13 -34.22
C GLY A 241 36.32 9.63 -35.66
N GLU A 242 35.10 9.70 -36.20
CA GLU A 242 34.77 9.24 -37.56
C GLU A 242 35.23 10.20 -38.68
N ILE A 243 35.62 11.44 -38.35
CA ILE A 243 36.11 12.43 -39.34
C ILE A 243 37.65 12.34 -39.52
N LYS A 244 38.34 11.55 -38.67
CA LYS A 244 39.81 11.42 -38.67
C LYS A 244 40.35 10.08 -39.21
N GLU A 245 39.48 9.21 -39.71
CA GLU A 245 39.84 7.98 -40.48
C GLU A 245 39.52 8.16 -41.96
#